data_AF-A0A6J7AQR2-F1
#
_entry.id   AF-A0A6J7AQR2-F1
#
_cell.length_a   1.000
_cell.length_b   1.000
_cell.length_c   1.000
_cell.angle_alpha   90.00
_cell.angle_beta   90.00
_cell.angle_gamma   90.00
#
_symmetry.space_group_name_H-M   'P 1'
#
loop_
_entity.id
_entity.type
_entity.pdbx_description
1 polymer ?
#
loop_
_entity_poly.entity_id
_entity_poly.type
_entity_poly.pdbx_seq_one_letter_code
_entity_poly.pdbx_strand_id
1 'polypeptide(L)'
;MTQRDDGALACGQCAMIRPALCASCGSQQLKNLRLGVTRAREELEALAQRPVAEVTAEHERGDRTSDLYIGTEAVLHQVRSARAVVFLDFDQELLAPRFRAGEQAMGLLVRAARVVGGRAAGGRVVVQTRLPRHEVIDAALHADPGRLVAAERETRTALGYPPFSALAVVSGVAAPAFVDRLGSTAGIDVMGPNDGRWLVRAPDHATLAEVLAAVERPPGRLRVEVDPHRV
;
A
#
# COMPACT_ATOMS: atom_id res chain seq x y z
N MET A 1 -12.12 4.10 -0.86
CA MET A 1 -13.38 3.76 -0.16
C MET A 1 -13.50 2.25 -0.11
N THR A 2 -14.06 1.70 0.97
CA THR A 2 -14.35 0.27 1.11
C THR A 2 -15.86 0.05 1.03
N GLN A 3 -16.28 -1.03 0.40
CA GLN A 3 -17.69 -1.43 0.39
C GLN A 3 -18.00 -2.15 1.71
N ARG A 4 -19.05 -1.69 2.40
CA ARG A 4 -19.58 -2.27 3.63
C ARG A 4 -20.56 -3.41 3.29
N ASP A 5 -20.92 -4.20 4.30
CA ASP A 5 -21.87 -5.32 4.17
C ASP A 5 -23.28 -4.86 3.74
N ASP A 6 -23.65 -3.63 4.07
CA ASP A 6 -24.90 -2.98 3.63
C ASP A 6 -24.86 -2.50 2.16
N GLY A 7 -23.75 -2.76 1.45
CA GLY A 7 -23.53 -2.37 0.06
C GLY A 7 -23.09 -0.92 -0.12
N ALA A 8 -23.04 -0.08 0.91
CA ALA A 8 -22.58 1.30 0.82
C ALA A 8 -21.05 1.41 0.74
N LEU A 9 -20.57 2.50 0.15
CA LEU A 9 -19.15 2.84 0.12
C LEU A 9 -18.82 3.76 1.29
N ALA A 10 -17.79 3.42 2.07
CA ALA A 10 -17.29 4.23 3.18
C ALA A 10 -15.86 4.70 2.92
N CYS A 11 -15.58 5.95 3.29
CA CYS A 11 -14.22 6.47 3.34
C CYS A 11 -13.58 6.11 4.69
N GLY A 12 -12.46 5.39 4.66
CA GLY A 12 -11.71 5.07 5.87
C GLY A 12 -11.05 6.27 6.55
N GLN A 13 -10.95 7.43 5.87
CA GLN A 13 -10.26 8.61 6.39
C GLN A 13 -11.21 9.64 7.02
N CYS A 14 -12.34 9.92 6.37
CA CYS A 14 -13.29 10.94 6.83
C CYS A 14 -14.67 10.38 7.20
N ALA A 15 -14.82 9.06 7.24
CA ALA A 15 -16.08 8.36 7.52
C ALA A 15 -17.26 8.69 6.59
N MET A 16 -17.04 9.42 5.49
CA MET A 16 -18.08 9.71 4.49
C MET A 16 -18.66 8.41 3.92
N ILE A 17 -19.99 8.32 3.90
CA ILE A 17 -20.74 7.18 3.35
C ILE A 17 -21.49 7.65 2.11
N ARG A 18 -21.47 6.84 1.04
CA ARG A 18 -22.24 7.08 -0.18
C ARG A 18 -22.80 5.77 -0.76
N PRO A 19 -23.87 5.80 -1.55
CA PRO A 19 -24.34 4.62 -2.28
C PRO A 19 -23.28 4.10 -3.26
N ALA A 20 -23.33 2.79 -3.55
CA ALA A 20 -22.50 2.10 -4.54
C ALA A 20 -22.92 2.44 -5.98
N LEU A 21 -22.76 3.71 -6.34
CA LEU A 21 -23.05 4.26 -7.66
C LEU A 21 -21.76 4.76 -8.30
N CYS A 22 -21.49 4.29 -9.52
CA CYS A 22 -20.39 4.80 -10.32
C CYS A 22 -20.64 6.28 -10.65
N ALA A 23 -19.71 7.16 -10.25
CA ALA A 23 -19.82 8.60 -10.49
C ALA A 23 -19.68 8.98 -11.98
N SER A 24 -19.14 8.09 -12.81
CA SER A 24 -18.93 8.35 -14.24
C SER A 24 -20.11 7.89 -15.12
N CYS A 25 -20.71 6.74 -14.82
CA CYS A 25 -21.74 6.14 -15.68
C CYS A 25 -23.06 5.80 -14.98
N GLY A 26 -23.17 6.03 -13.66
CA GLY A 26 -24.39 5.73 -12.88
C GLY A 26 -24.65 4.25 -12.61
N SER A 27 -23.78 3.34 -13.07
CA SER A 27 -23.95 1.90 -12.81
C SER A 27 -23.91 1.57 -11.32
N GLN A 28 -24.80 0.67 -10.89
CA GLN A 28 -24.83 0.04 -9.56
C GLN A 28 -24.06 -1.29 -9.51
N GLN A 29 -23.61 -1.79 -10.66
CA GLN A 29 -22.91 -3.07 -10.78
C GLN A 29 -21.40 -2.89 -10.49
N LEU A 30 -21.08 -2.45 -9.28
CA LEU A 30 -19.69 -2.38 -8.82
C LEU A 30 -19.21 -3.78 -8.42
N LYS A 31 -18.16 -4.28 -9.07
CA LYS A 31 -17.52 -5.55 -8.70
C LYS A 31 -16.42 -5.29 -7.69
N ASN A 32 -16.49 -5.97 -6.54
CA ASN A 32 -15.37 -6.04 -5.62
C ASN A 32 -14.43 -7.18 -6.07
N LEU A 33 -13.39 -6.83 -6.81
CA LEU A 33 -12.40 -7.78 -7.30
C LEU A 33 -11.34 -8.03 -6.21
N ARG A 34 -11.67 -8.90 -5.25
CA ARG A 34 -10.70 -9.45 -4.30
C ARG A 34 -10.66 -10.96 -4.48
N LEU A 35 -9.77 -11.43 -5.33
CA LEU A 35 -9.53 -12.85 -5.46
C LEU A 35 -8.66 -13.30 -4.28
N GLY A 36 -9.20 -14.15 -3.41
CA GLY A 36 -8.42 -14.76 -2.34
C GLY A 36 -7.32 -15.66 -2.92
N VAL A 37 -6.12 -15.62 -2.34
CA VAL A 37 -4.96 -16.39 -2.82
C VAL A 37 -5.28 -17.88 -2.91
N THR A 38 -5.94 -18.45 -1.90
CA THR A 38 -6.32 -19.86 -1.86
C THR A 38 -7.27 -20.25 -3.00
N ARG A 39 -8.27 -19.40 -3.29
CA ARG A 39 -9.18 -19.63 -4.43
C ARG A 39 -8.44 -19.51 -5.77
N ALA A 40 -7.57 -18.52 -5.89
CA ALA A 40 -6.75 -18.32 -7.09
C ALA A 40 -5.82 -19.54 -7.33
N ARG A 41 -5.27 -20.11 -6.25
CA ARG A 41 -4.46 -21.33 -6.28
C ARG A 41 -5.25 -22.50 -6.84
N GLU A 42 -6.45 -22.77 -6.31
CA GLU A 42 -7.31 -23.86 -6.76
C GLU A 42 -7.69 -23.74 -8.24
N GLU A 43 -8.10 -22.54 -8.67
CA GLU A 43 -8.41 -22.27 -10.08
C GLU A 43 -7.18 -22.43 -10.97
N LEU A 44 -6.00 -21.98 -10.51
CA LEU A 44 -4.75 -22.11 -11.26
C LEU A 44 -4.25 -23.55 -11.33
N GLU A 45 -4.36 -24.34 -10.27
CA GLU A 45 -4.05 -25.78 -10.27
C GLU A 45 -4.94 -26.54 -11.26
N ALA A 46 -6.24 -26.25 -11.23
CA ALA A 46 -7.20 -26.84 -12.16
C ALA A 46 -6.89 -26.48 -13.63
N LEU A 47 -6.50 -25.24 -13.92
CA LEU A 47 -6.16 -24.81 -15.28
C LEU A 47 -4.79 -25.33 -15.74
N ALA A 48 -3.79 -25.31 -14.86
CA ALA A 48 -2.42 -25.69 -15.19
C ALA A 48 -2.17 -27.20 -15.11
N GLN A 49 -3.12 -27.96 -14.53
CA GLN A 49 -3.05 -29.41 -14.31
C GLN A 49 -1.74 -29.82 -13.60
N ARG A 50 -1.31 -29.02 -12.62
CA ARG A 50 -0.09 -29.22 -11.84
C ARG A 50 -0.20 -28.56 -10.46
N PRO A 51 0.59 -28.99 -9.46
CA PRO A 51 0.60 -28.36 -8.13
C PRO A 51 1.00 -26.88 -8.19
N VAL A 52 0.37 -26.06 -7.33
CA VAL A 52 0.71 -24.64 -7.16
C VAL A 52 1.01 -24.37 -5.68
N ALA A 53 2.21 -23.86 -5.42
CA ALA A 53 2.58 -23.47 -4.06
C ALA A 53 1.99 -22.10 -3.70
N GLU A 54 1.23 -22.06 -2.60
CA GLU A 54 0.77 -20.81 -1.99
C GLU A 54 1.89 -20.17 -1.16
N VAL A 55 2.15 -18.88 -1.37
CA VAL A 55 3.16 -18.11 -0.63
C VAL A 55 2.57 -16.81 -0.13
N THR A 56 2.28 -16.74 1.17
CA THR A 56 1.82 -15.52 1.84
C THR A 56 2.81 -15.10 2.93
N ALA A 57 2.56 -13.98 3.61
CA ALA A 57 3.38 -13.57 4.75
C ALA A 57 3.30 -14.55 5.94
N GLU A 58 2.18 -15.28 6.06
CA GLU A 58 1.95 -16.26 7.14
C GLU A 58 2.61 -17.62 6.83
N HIS A 59 2.78 -17.93 5.54
CA HIS A 59 3.46 -19.14 5.07
C HIS A 59 4.93 -18.81 4.79
N GLU A 60 5.75 -18.77 5.85
CA GLU A 60 7.20 -18.68 5.69
C GLU A 60 7.74 -20.03 5.20
N ARG A 61 8.28 -20.05 3.97
CA ARG A 61 8.88 -21.21 3.29
C ARG A 61 7.85 -22.10 2.58
N GLY A 62 7.27 -21.56 1.51
CA GLY A 62 6.66 -22.40 0.48
C GLY A 62 7.66 -23.48 0.02
N ASP A 63 7.15 -24.68 -0.22
CA ASP A 63 7.93 -25.81 -0.70
C ASP A 63 8.75 -25.38 -1.94
N ARG A 64 10.08 -25.42 -1.82
CA ARG A 64 11.02 -24.89 -2.83
C ARG A 64 11.09 -25.78 -4.08
N THR A 65 10.24 -26.78 -4.16
CA THR A 65 10.20 -27.80 -5.21
C THR A 65 9.11 -27.55 -6.26
N SER A 66 8.19 -26.60 -6.03
CA SER A 66 7.12 -26.29 -6.99
C SER A 66 7.61 -25.40 -8.14
N ASP A 67 7.19 -25.68 -9.37
CA ASP A 67 7.51 -24.83 -10.54
C ASP A 67 6.54 -23.64 -10.71
N LEU A 68 5.44 -23.62 -9.95
CA LEU A 68 4.38 -22.62 -10.03
C LEU A 68 4.02 -22.13 -8.63
N TYR A 69 4.05 -20.81 -8.45
CA TYR A 69 3.79 -20.13 -7.19
C TYR A 69 2.67 -19.12 -7.37
N ILE A 70 1.81 -19.00 -6.35
CA ILE A 70 0.80 -17.94 -6.25
C ILE A 70 0.79 -17.38 -4.85
N GLY A 71 0.51 -16.09 -4.72
CA GLY A 71 0.63 -15.46 -3.41
C GLY A 71 0.52 -13.95 -3.44
N THR A 72 0.84 -13.36 -2.30
CA THR A 72 0.95 -11.91 -2.14
C THR A 72 2.32 -11.43 -2.64
N GLU A 73 2.67 -10.17 -2.38
CA GLU A 73 4.04 -9.66 -2.61
C GLU A 73 5.13 -10.55 -1.99
N ALA A 74 4.80 -11.36 -0.97
CA ALA A 74 5.68 -12.35 -0.36
C ALA A 74 6.36 -13.30 -1.37
N VAL A 75 5.68 -13.65 -2.48
CA VAL A 75 6.28 -14.46 -3.56
C VAL A 75 7.56 -13.82 -4.08
N LEU A 76 7.55 -12.50 -4.29
CA LEU A 76 8.71 -11.76 -4.82
C LEU A 76 9.88 -11.66 -3.84
N HIS A 77 9.64 -11.94 -2.56
CA HIS A 77 10.65 -11.96 -1.52
C HIS A 77 11.22 -13.37 -1.27
N GLN A 78 10.39 -14.40 -1.43
CA GLN A 78 10.76 -15.78 -1.10
C GLN A 78 11.26 -16.57 -2.32
N VAL A 79 10.76 -16.28 -3.53
CA VAL A 79 11.17 -16.94 -4.77
C VAL A 79 12.41 -16.26 -5.34
N ARG A 80 13.49 -17.03 -5.52
CA ARG A 80 14.79 -16.50 -5.97
C ARG A 80 14.82 -16.14 -7.46
N SER A 81 14.14 -16.92 -8.28
CA SER A 81 14.15 -16.75 -9.73
C SER A 81 12.92 -17.40 -10.37
N ALA A 82 12.40 -16.79 -11.43
CA ALA A 82 11.31 -17.34 -12.23
C ALA A 82 11.46 -16.93 -13.70
N ARG A 83 10.90 -17.69 -14.64
CA ARG A 83 10.86 -17.27 -16.06
C ARG A 83 9.87 -16.12 -16.29
N ALA A 84 8.81 -16.08 -15.50
CA ALA A 84 7.79 -15.05 -15.58
C ALA A 84 7.21 -14.71 -14.21
N VAL A 85 6.80 -13.45 -14.05
CA VAL A 85 5.99 -12.96 -12.94
C VAL A 85 4.73 -12.33 -13.52
N VAL A 86 3.57 -12.66 -12.95
CA VAL A 86 2.28 -12.13 -13.40
C VAL A 86 1.56 -11.48 -12.23
N PHE A 87 1.27 -10.18 -12.35
CA PHE A 87 0.37 -9.48 -11.43
C PHE A 87 -1.05 -9.54 -11.98
N LEU A 88 -1.94 -10.26 -11.29
CA LEU A 88 -3.33 -10.50 -11.73
C LEU A 88 -4.27 -9.30 -11.50
N ASP A 89 -3.99 -8.46 -10.50
CA ASP A 89 -4.74 -7.24 -10.23
C ASP A 89 -3.81 -6.17 -9.62
N PHE A 90 -3.05 -5.49 -10.47
CA PHE A 90 -2.05 -4.52 -10.02
C PHE A 90 -2.68 -3.19 -9.55
N ASP A 91 -3.96 -2.99 -9.84
CA ASP A 91 -4.69 -1.80 -9.41
C ASP A 91 -4.80 -1.70 -7.88
N GLN A 92 -4.73 -2.82 -7.16
CA GLN A 92 -4.69 -2.81 -5.70
C GLN A 92 -3.45 -2.09 -5.16
N GLU A 93 -2.36 -2.11 -5.91
CA GLU A 93 -1.10 -1.44 -5.54
C GLU A 93 -1.08 0.00 -6.05
N LEU A 94 -1.55 0.24 -7.28
CA LEU A 94 -1.62 1.58 -7.87
C LEU A 94 -2.59 2.49 -7.11
N LEU A 95 -3.74 1.96 -6.70
CA LEU A 95 -4.81 2.69 -6.03
C LEU A 95 -4.89 2.40 -4.52
N ALA A 96 -3.82 1.83 -3.95
CA ALA A 96 -3.75 1.57 -2.53
C ALA A 96 -3.99 2.90 -1.78
N PRO A 97 -4.83 2.93 -0.71
CA PRO A 97 -5.14 4.15 0.03
C PRO A 97 -3.99 4.52 0.99
N ARG A 98 -2.78 4.66 0.45
CA ARG A 98 -1.54 5.00 1.15
C ARG A 98 -0.78 6.01 0.32
N PHE A 99 -0.21 7.04 0.96
CA PHE A 99 0.44 8.13 0.22
C PHE A 99 1.65 7.69 -0.62
N ARG A 100 2.26 6.55 -0.29
CA ARG A 100 3.39 5.94 -1.03
C ARG A 100 2.94 4.88 -2.04
N ALA A 101 1.67 4.89 -2.47
CA ALA A 101 1.09 3.94 -3.43
C ALA A 101 2.01 3.71 -4.63
N GLY A 102 2.28 4.77 -5.39
CA GLY A 102 3.07 4.73 -6.62
C GLY A 102 4.50 4.25 -6.39
N GLU A 103 5.16 4.78 -5.36
CA GLU A 103 6.54 4.39 -4.99
C GLU A 103 6.67 2.89 -4.67
N GLN A 104 5.79 2.35 -3.82
CA GLN A 104 5.88 0.93 -3.45
C GLN A 104 5.44 0.02 -4.63
N ALA A 105 4.45 0.44 -5.41
CA ALA A 105 4.06 -0.28 -6.64
C ALA A 105 5.24 -0.37 -7.62
N MET A 106 5.96 0.74 -7.83
CA MET A 106 7.20 0.73 -8.62
C MET A 106 8.24 -0.23 -8.03
N GLY A 107 8.40 -0.25 -6.71
CA GLY A 107 9.26 -1.20 -5.99
C GLY A 107 8.93 -2.67 -6.28
N LEU A 108 7.64 -3.01 -6.35
CA LEU A 108 7.18 -4.36 -6.70
C LEU A 108 7.54 -4.74 -8.15
N LEU A 109 7.38 -3.82 -9.10
CA LEU A 109 7.76 -4.06 -10.50
C LEU A 109 9.27 -4.22 -10.66
N VAL A 110 10.06 -3.38 -9.99
CA VAL A 110 11.54 -3.51 -9.96
C VAL A 110 11.94 -4.86 -9.35
N ARG A 111 11.30 -5.29 -8.27
CA ARG A 111 11.56 -6.59 -7.65
C ARG A 111 11.19 -7.74 -8.58
N ALA A 112 10.03 -7.69 -9.23
CA ALA A 112 9.63 -8.68 -10.23
C ALA A 112 10.64 -8.76 -11.38
N ALA A 113 11.13 -7.62 -11.88
CA ALA A 113 12.16 -7.56 -12.91
C ALA A 113 13.47 -8.26 -12.47
N ARG A 114 13.84 -8.14 -11.18
CA ARG A 114 14.99 -8.87 -10.61
C ARG A 114 14.74 -10.37 -10.51
N VAL A 115 13.55 -10.79 -10.05
CA VAL A 115 13.18 -12.21 -9.96
C VAL A 115 13.22 -12.88 -11.34
N VAL A 116 12.86 -12.17 -12.41
CA VAL A 116 12.91 -12.74 -13.77
C VAL A 116 14.26 -12.63 -14.46
N GLY A 117 15.27 -12.05 -13.82
CA GLY A 117 16.62 -11.87 -14.39
C GLY A 117 16.72 -10.83 -15.50
N GLY A 118 15.69 -9.99 -15.67
CA GLY A 118 15.65 -8.95 -16.71
C GLY A 118 15.53 -9.46 -18.15
N ARG A 119 15.63 -8.54 -19.11
CA ARG A 119 15.40 -8.81 -20.54
C ARG A 119 16.45 -9.75 -21.15
N ALA A 120 17.71 -9.66 -20.71
CA ALA A 120 18.80 -10.51 -21.20
C ALA A 120 18.59 -11.99 -20.87
N ALA A 121 17.94 -12.31 -19.73
CA ALA A 121 17.59 -13.68 -19.35
C ALA A 121 16.31 -14.20 -20.03
N GLY A 122 15.66 -13.40 -20.89
CA GLY A 122 14.38 -13.75 -21.50
C GLY A 122 13.21 -13.76 -20.51
N GLY A 123 13.39 -13.14 -19.34
CA GLY A 123 12.38 -13.02 -18.30
C GLY A 123 11.22 -12.12 -18.71
N ARG A 124 10.02 -12.39 -18.17
CA ARG A 124 8.81 -11.62 -18.49
C ARG A 124 8.08 -11.16 -17.23
N VAL A 125 7.72 -9.89 -17.17
CA VAL A 125 6.78 -9.37 -16.18
C VAL A 125 5.49 -9.00 -16.92
N VAL A 126 4.36 -9.58 -16.48
CA VAL A 126 3.04 -9.29 -17.03
C VAL A 126 2.22 -8.59 -15.96
N VAL A 127 1.62 -7.46 -16.31
CA VAL A 127 0.84 -6.63 -15.39
C VAL A 127 -0.58 -6.51 -15.92
N GLN A 128 -1.54 -7.02 -15.18
CA GLN A 128 -2.96 -6.81 -15.42
C GLN A 128 -3.44 -5.61 -14.61
N THR A 129 -3.85 -4.56 -15.31
CA THR A 129 -4.28 -3.28 -14.71
C THR A 129 -5.38 -2.64 -15.57
N ARG A 130 -6.32 -1.94 -14.93
CA ARG A 130 -7.31 -1.09 -15.61
C ARG A 130 -6.75 0.32 -15.88
N LEU A 131 -5.53 0.60 -15.42
CA LEU A 131 -4.83 1.88 -15.57
C LEU A 131 -3.53 1.69 -16.36
N PRO A 132 -3.57 1.23 -17.63
CA PRO A 132 -2.36 0.95 -18.41
C PRO A 132 -1.53 2.21 -18.71
N ARG A 133 -2.11 3.40 -18.56
CA ARG A 133 -1.44 4.70 -18.73
C ARG A 133 -1.02 5.35 -17.40
N HIS A 134 -1.08 4.61 -16.29
CA HIS A 134 -0.62 5.11 -15.00
C HIS A 134 0.90 5.37 -15.05
N GLU A 135 1.36 6.42 -14.37
CA GLU A 135 2.76 6.87 -14.42
C GLU A 135 3.74 5.77 -13.95
N VAL A 136 3.36 4.97 -12.95
CA VAL A 136 4.11 3.77 -12.52
C VAL A 136 4.32 2.77 -13.65
N ILE A 137 3.29 2.55 -14.49
CA ILE A 137 3.40 1.64 -15.64
C ILE A 137 4.31 2.24 -16.70
N ASP A 138 4.18 3.54 -16.99
CA ASP A 138 5.07 4.26 -17.92
C ASP A 138 6.55 4.21 -17.47
N ALA A 139 6.80 4.52 -16.19
CA ALA A 139 8.12 4.47 -15.57
C ALA A 139 8.74 3.07 -15.64
N ALA A 140 7.94 2.03 -15.37
CA ALA A 140 8.40 0.65 -15.45
C ALA A 140 8.71 0.22 -16.89
N LEU A 141 7.90 0.61 -17.87
CA LEU A 141 8.13 0.32 -19.30
C LEU A 141 9.43 0.95 -19.81
N HIS A 142 9.77 2.15 -19.33
CA HIS A 142 10.99 2.86 -19.70
C HIS A 142 12.21 2.52 -18.83
N ALA A 143 12.04 1.67 -17.82
CA ALA A 143 13.05 1.39 -16.79
C ALA A 143 13.61 2.67 -16.14
N ASP A 144 12.74 3.67 -15.95
CA ASP A 144 13.10 5.01 -15.47
C ASP A 144 12.15 5.44 -14.34
N PRO A 145 12.50 5.12 -13.07
CA PRO A 145 11.74 5.58 -11.91
C PRO A 145 11.69 7.11 -11.77
N GLY A 146 12.62 7.84 -12.40
CA GLY A 146 12.67 9.30 -12.36
C GLY A 146 11.41 9.95 -12.91
N ARG A 147 10.71 9.25 -13.82
CA ARG A 147 9.42 9.68 -14.40
C ARG A 147 8.31 9.86 -13.37
N LEU A 148 8.41 9.23 -12.20
CA LEU A 148 7.44 9.38 -11.12
C LEU A 148 7.64 10.66 -10.31
N VAL A 149 8.86 11.22 -10.33
CA VAL A 149 9.25 12.28 -9.40
C VAL A 149 8.39 13.51 -9.55
N ALA A 150 8.09 13.93 -10.79
CA ALA A 150 7.33 15.16 -11.03
C ALA A 150 5.91 15.07 -10.45
N ALA A 151 5.18 14.01 -10.79
CA ALA A 151 3.79 13.82 -10.37
C ALA A 151 3.65 13.48 -8.87
N GLU A 152 4.55 12.66 -8.33
CA GLU A 152 4.61 12.40 -6.88
C GLU A 152 4.95 13.68 -6.12
N ARG A 153 5.91 14.49 -6.61
CA ARG A 153 6.27 15.77 -5.99
C ARG A 153 5.08 16.73 -5.95
N GLU A 154 4.38 16.90 -7.06
CA GLU A 154 3.20 17.76 -7.15
C GLU A 154 2.14 17.33 -6.14
N THR A 155 1.77 16.05 -6.17
CA THR A 155 0.75 15.48 -5.28
C THR A 155 1.15 15.59 -3.81
N ARG A 156 2.39 15.22 -3.45
CA ARG A 156 2.85 15.23 -2.06
C ARG A 156 3.06 16.64 -1.53
N THR A 157 3.47 17.59 -2.37
CA THR A 157 3.56 19.01 -1.96
C THR A 157 2.16 19.55 -1.65
N ALA A 158 1.20 19.34 -2.56
CA ALA A 158 -0.17 19.84 -2.41
C ALA A 158 -0.90 19.23 -1.20
N LEU A 159 -0.63 17.96 -0.90
CA LEU A 159 -1.25 17.25 0.21
C LEU A 159 -0.44 17.31 1.51
N GLY A 160 0.73 17.97 1.52
CA GLY A 160 1.61 18.07 2.68
C GLY A 160 2.09 16.70 3.18
N TYR A 161 2.55 15.84 2.27
CA TYR A 161 3.14 14.54 2.56
C TYR A 161 4.68 14.56 2.43
N PRO A 162 5.40 13.66 3.12
CA PRO A 162 6.85 13.56 3.01
C PRO A 162 7.32 13.38 1.56
N PRO A 163 8.38 14.08 1.11
CA PRO A 163 9.38 14.77 1.94
C PRO A 163 9.10 16.26 2.23
N PHE A 164 7.89 16.78 1.93
CA PHE A 164 7.55 18.20 2.12
C PHE A 164 6.91 18.50 3.48
N SER A 165 6.85 17.49 4.34
CA SER A 165 6.40 17.52 5.72
C SER A 165 7.01 16.34 6.46
N ALA A 166 6.86 16.32 7.78
CA ALA A 166 7.19 15.17 8.63
C ALA A 166 5.92 14.56 9.21
N LEU A 167 5.91 13.22 9.32
CA LEU A 167 4.78 12.47 9.85
C LEU A 167 5.20 11.56 11.01
N ALA A 168 4.32 11.43 11.99
CA ALA A 168 4.39 10.37 12.99
C ALA A 168 3.02 9.72 13.18
N VAL A 169 3.01 8.40 13.37
CA VAL A 169 1.82 7.67 13.81
C VAL A 169 1.93 7.38 15.30
N VAL A 170 0.96 7.85 16.08
CA VAL A 170 0.84 7.57 17.51
C VAL A 170 -0.25 6.51 17.72
N SER A 171 0.07 5.46 18.47
CA SER A 171 -0.81 4.31 18.69
C SER A 171 -0.56 3.62 20.03
N GLY A 172 -1.51 2.80 20.46
CA GLY A 172 -1.46 2.06 21.72
C GLY A 172 -2.46 2.57 22.76
N VAL A 173 -2.54 1.88 23.90
CA VAL A 173 -3.52 2.16 24.96
C VAL A 173 -3.37 3.58 25.51
N ALA A 174 -2.13 4.09 25.58
CA ALA A 174 -1.84 5.42 26.10
C ALA A 174 -1.85 6.52 25.01
N ALA A 175 -2.16 6.19 23.75
CA ALA A 175 -2.18 7.15 22.65
C ALA A 175 -3.22 8.28 22.80
N PRO A 176 -4.48 8.03 23.23
CA PRO A 176 -5.44 9.11 23.44
C PRO A 176 -4.90 10.16 24.42
N ALA A 177 -4.44 9.73 25.59
CA ALA A 177 -3.89 10.62 26.61
C ALA A 177 -2.63 11.36 26.13
N PHE A 178 -1.78 10.73 25.30
CA PHE A 178 -0.61 11.39 24.72
C PHE A 178 -1.02 12.49 23.74
N VAL A 179 -1.98 12.20 22.87
CA VAL A 179 -2.50 13.16 21.88
C VAL A 179 -3.28 14.31 22.55
N ASP A 180 -4.03 14.03 23.61
CA ASP A 180 -4.71 15.07 24.38
C ASP A 180 -3.71 16.03 25.04
N ARG A 181 -2.58 15.52 25.55
CA ARG A 181 -1.49 16.33 26.11
C ARG A 181 -0.73 17.12 25.04
N LEU A 182 -0.57 16.54 23.85
CA LEU A 182 0.02 17.20 22.69
C LEU A 182 -0.80 18.44 22.27
N GLY A 183 -2.13 18.30 22.28
CA GLY A 183 -3.05 19.39 21.98
C GLY A 183 -2.92 19.92 20.55
N SER A 184 -3.52 21.10 20.31
CA SER A 184 -3.40 21.85 19.06
C SER A 184 -2.27 22.87 19.16
N THR A 185 -1.08 22.49 18.67
CA THR A 185 0.05 23.42 18.52
C THR A 185 0.00 24.06 17.13
N ALA A 186 0.30 25.36 17.03
CA ALA A 186 0.32 26.05 15.74
C ALA A 186 1.30 25.36 14.77
N GLY A 187 0.81 24.99 13.58
CA GLY A 187 1.60 24.28 12.58
C GLY A 187 1.68 22.76 12.75
N ILE A 188 0.97 22.18 13.74
CA ILE A 188 0.87 20.74 13.94
C ILE A 188 -0.55 20.28 13.65
N ASP A 189 -0.69 19.40 12.66
CA ASP A 189 -1.98 18.77 12.35
C ASP A 189 -2.04 17.39 13.00
N VAL A 190 -3.06 17.17 13.82
CA VAL A 190 -3.36 15.86 14.41
C VAL A 190 -4.66 15.33 13.79
N MET A 191 -4.58 14.18 13.11
CA MET A 191 -5.71 13.53 12.46
C MET A 191 -6.01 12.18 13.13
N GLY A 192 -7.29 11.83 13.22
CA GLY A 192 -7.76 10.57 13.82
C GLY A 192 -8.65 10.80 15.05
N PRO A 193 -8.94 9.73 15.82
CA PRO A 193 -8.44 8.37 15.63
C PRO A 193 -8.97 7.68 14.38
N ASN A 194 -8.12 6.86 13.76
CA ASN A 194 -8.52 5.86 12.77
C ASN A 194 -7.98 4.49 13.19
N ASP A 195 -8.85 3.54 13.52
CA ASP A 195 -8.50 2.24 14.11
C ASP A 195 -7.51 2.35 15.30
N GLY A 196 -7.74 3.30 16.20
CA GLY A 196 -6.89 3.53 17.38
C GLY A 196 -5.50 4.10 17.07
N ARG A 197 -5.35 4.73 15.90
CA ARG A 197 -4.11 5.41 15.47
C ARG A 197 -4.39 6.89 15.19
N TRP A 198 -3.44 7.74 15.55
CA TRP A 198 -3.44 9.16 15.25
C TRP A 198 -2.25 9.47 14.35
N LEU A 199 -2.49 10.29 13.32
CA LEU A 199 -1.45 10.82 12.47
C LEU A 199 -1.12 12.23 12.94
N VAL A 200 0.12 12.45 13.31
CA VAL A 200 0.68 13.77 13.64
C VAL A 200 1.51 14.23 12.45
N ARG A 201 1.27 15.44 11.97
CA ARG A 201 1.99 16.06 10.87
C ARG A 201 2.59 17.38 11.31
N ALA A 202 3.84 17.61 10.92
CA ALA A 202 4.57 18.86 11.15
C ALA A 202 5.23 19.34 9.85
N PRO A 203 5.68 20.61 9.77
CA PRO A 203 6.33 21.16 8.59
C PRO A 203 7.67 20.47 8.27
N ASP A 204 8.39 20.04 9.31
CA ASP A 204 9.68 19.38 9.21
C ASP A 204 9.95 18.45 10.42
N HIS A 205 10.98 17.63 10.31
CA HIS A 205 11.35 16.64 11.32
C HIS A 205 11.83 17.25 12.63
N ALA A 206 12.44 18.44 12.60
CA ALA A 206 12.93 19.11 13.80
C ALA A 206 11.75 19.53 14.68
N THR A 207 10.78 20.21 14.08
CA THR A 207 9.54 20.62 14.72
C THR A 207 8.76 19.42 15.24
N LEU A 208 8.65 18.34 14.43
CA LEU A 208 7.98 17.11 14.86
C LEU A 208 8.64 16.51 16.10
N ALA A 209 9.97 16.40 16.10
CA ALA A 209 10.72 15.80 17.20
C ALA A 209 10.61 16.63 18.48
N GLU A 210 10.73 17.96 18.39
CA GLU A 210 10.60 18.88 19.52
C GLU A 210 9.24 18.76 20.18
N VAL A 211 8.18 18.83 19.38
CA VAL A 211 6.80 18.76 19.83
C VAL A 211 6.49 17.41 20.48
N LEU A 212 6.92 16.29 19.88
CA LEU A 212 6.72 14.96 20.46
C LEU A 212 7.51 14.76 21.76
N ALA A 213 8.71 15.35 21.87
CA ALA A 213 9.57 15.24 23.05
C ALA A 213 9.08 16.12 24.22
N ALA A 214 8.40 17.23 23.94
CA ALA A 214 7.85 18.12 24.96
C ALA A 214 6.66 17.52 25.73
N VAL A 215 6.00 16.49 25.17
CA VAL A 215 4.84 15.85 25.79
C VAL A 215 5.28 14.86 26.86
N GLU A 216 4.85 15.09 28.10
CA GLU A 216 5.06 14.13 29.17
C GLU A 216 4.36 12.81 28.83
N ARG A 217 5.13 11.70 28.84
CA ARG A 217 4.62 10.38 28.46
C ARG A 217 3.59 9.86 29.48
N PRO A 218 2.34 9.56 29.06
CA PRO A 218 1.35 8.94 29.94
C PRO A 218 1.74 7.49 30.29
N PRO A 219 1.26 6.97 31.43
CA PRO A 219 1.48 5.57 31.79
C PRO A 219 0.79 4.63 30.79
N GLY A 220 1.45 3.52 30.46
CA GLY A 220 0.93 2.48 29.57
C GLY A 220 1.69 2.32 28.26
N ARG A 221 1.19 1.41 27.41
CA ARG A 221 1.80 1.10 26.12
C ARG A 221 1.52 2.23 25.12
N LEU A 222 2.60 2.85 24.65
CA LEU A 222 2.61 3.91 23.64
C LEU A 222 3.62 3.53 22.55
N ARG A 223 3.23 3.67 21.29
CA ARG A 223 4.11 3.53 20.12
C ARG A 223 4.01 4.79 19.28
N VAL A 224 5.15 5.41 19.02
CA VAL A 224 5.31 6.54 18.11
C VAL A 224 6.19 6.07 16.97
N GLU A 225 5.63 6.02 15.76
CA GLU A 225 6.33 5.63 14.53
C GLU A 225 6.58 6.90 13.71
N VAL A 226 7.82 7.40 13.73
CA VAL A 226 8.25 8.52 12.87
C VAL A 226 8.56 8.00 11.47
N ASP A 227 8.18 8.77 10.44
CA ASP A 227 8.26 8.39 9.03
C ASP A 227 7.59 7.05 8.73
N PRO A 228 6.29 6.91 9.08
CA PRO A 228 5.55 5.67 8.88
C PRO A 228 5.55 5.23 7.42
N HIS A 229 5.80 3.93 7.19
CA HIS A 229 5.76 3.34 5.85
C HIS A 229 4.34 3.23 5.29
N ARG A 230 3.34 3.16 6.17
CA ARG A 230 1.91 3.03 5.84
C ARG A 230 1.12 4.04 6.66
N VAL A 231 0.44 4.95 5.96
CA VAL A 231 -0.50 5.93 6.49
C VAL A 231 -1.73 5.93 5.61
#